data_AF-A0A7K0DT07-F1
#
_entry.id   AF-A0A7K0DT07-F1
#
_cell.length_a   1.000
_cell.length_b   1.000
_cell.length_c   1.000
_cell.angle_alpha   90.00
_cell.angle_beta   90.00
_cell.angle_gamma   90.00
#
_symmetry.space_group_name_H-M   'P 1'
#
loop_
_entity.id
_entity.type
_entity.pdbx_description
1 polymer ?
#
loop_
_entity_poly.entity_id
_entity_poly.type
_entity_poly.pdbx_seq_one_letter_code
_entity_poly.pdbx_strand_id
1 'polypeptide(L)'
;MMGTFGAGNEADAMAPSRFAWQHLDPVGRVLLWGELADWVAQLRDRYQLGSRVPPCWWCHDPVVEELTALMAAHTAAYHVAPELRDVPREDLAAWHTQWLWPTVERLTRISDFSGCQPHACGYIHRPQPVLPGLDALTDGSADAAQTHFGPTSTSGQRAAGPFPP
;
A
#
# COMPACT_ATOMS: atom_id res chain seq x y z
N MET A 1 -3.10 -2.81 57.36
CA MET A 1 -2.47 -3.66 56.34
C MET A 1 -3.11 -3.30 54.99
N MET A 2 -2.74 -2.15 54.43
CA MET A 2 -3.25 -1.65 53.16
C MET A 2 -2.44 -2.30 52.04
N GLY A 3 -3.06 -3.24 51.32
CA GLY A 3 -2.55 -3.72 50.04
C GLY A 3 -2.87 -2.67 48.97
N THR A 4 -1.82 -2.06 48.44
CA THR A 4 -1.88 -1.24 47.22
C THR A 4 -2.30 -2.13 46.07
N PHE A 5 -3.48 -1.84 45.50
CA PHE A 5 -3.91 -2.41 44.23
C PHE A 5 -2.89 -2.04 43.17
N GLY A 6 -2.37 -3.07 42.49
CA GLY A 6 -1.37 -2.94 41.43
C GLY A 6 -1.84 -1.96 40.36
N ALA A 7 -0.88 -1.18 39.88
CA ALA A 7 -1.04 -0.31 38.72
C ALA A 7 -1.70 -1.09 37.57
N GLY A 8 -2.85 -0.59 37.13
CA GLY A 8 -3.47 -1.05 35.90
C GLY A 8 -2.51 -0.80 34.74
N ASN A 9 -1.90 -1.89 34.28
CA ASN A 9 -1.47 -2.24 32.93
C ASN A 9 -1.22 -1.08 31.94
N GLU A 10 0.03 -0.91 31.50
CA GLU A 10 0.44 -0.22 30.26
C GLU A 10 -0.05 -0.94 28.98
N ALA A 11 -1.18 -1.65 29.05
CA ALA A 11 -1.77 -2.38 27.95
C ALA A 11 -3.01 -1.63 27.44
N ASP A 12 -2.77 -0.61 26.63
CA ASP A 12 -3.65 -0.31 25.48
C ASP A 12 -2.99 0.62 24.44
N ALA A 13 -1.66 0.61 24.34
CA ALA A 13 -0.98 1.34 23.28
C ALA A 13 -1.02 0.49 22.00
N MET A 14 -1.89 0.85 21.06
CA MET A 14 -1.89 0.28 19.71
C MET A 14 -0.51 0.45 19.08
N ALA A 15 0.20 -0.65 18.84
CA ALA A 15 1.53 -0.65 18.22
C ALA A 15 1.43 -0.89 16.70
N PRO A 16 2.35 -0.32 15.89
CA PRO A 16 2.37 -0.59 14.45
C PRO A 16 2.74 -2.04 14.16
N SER A 17 2.14 -2.59 13.10
CA SER A 17 2.46 -3.93 12.60
C SER A 17 3.93 -4.03 12.15
N ARG A 18 4.56 -5.22 12.27
CA ARG A 18 5.91 -5.49 11.73
C ARG A 18 6.03 -5.31 10.22
N PHE A 19 4.89 -5.23 9.53
CA PHE A 19 4.80 -5.00 8.09
C PHE A 19 4.70 -3.52 7.71
N ALA A 20 4.60 -2.61 8.69
CA ALA A 20 4.45 -1.19 8.43
C ALA A 20 5.82 -0.54 8.19
N TRP A 21 6.25 -0.50 6.92
CA TRP A 21 7.57 -0.01 6.49
C TRP A 21 8.00 1.30 7.13
N GLN A 22 7.07 2.27 7.22
CA GLN A 22 7.32 3.60 7.80
C GLN A 22 7.73 3.60 9.28
N HIS A 23 7.40 2.53 10.02
CA HIS A 23 7.68 2.41 11.45
C HIS A 23 8.86 1.49 11.76
N LEU A 24 9.49 0.90 10.74
CA LEU A 24 10.62 0.01 10.93
C LEU A 24 11.93 0.77 11.14
N ASP A 25 12.69 0.31 12.13
CA ASP A 25 14.09 0.67 12.28
C ASP A 25 14.92 0.09 11.10
N PRO A 26 16.20 0.50 10.95
CA PRO A 26 17.04 0.02 9.85
C PRO A 26 17.21 -1.51 9.81
N VAL A 27 17.23 -2.18 10.97
CA VAL A 27 17.40 -3.64 11.05
C VAL A 27 16.13 -4.34 10.60
N GLY A 28 14.98 -3.91 11.10
CA GLY A 28 13.65 -4.42 10.73
C GLY A 28 13.39 -4.26 9.24
N ARG A 29 13.81 -3.14 8.61
CA ARG A 29 13.69 -2.97 7.16
C ARG A 29 14.50 -4.00 6.39
N VAL A 30 15.75 -4.26 6.78
CA VAL A 30 16.60 -5.25 6.11
C VAL A 30 16.01 -6.65 6.22
N LEU A 31 15.52 -7.01 7.41
CA LEU A 31 14.89 -8.31 7.64
C LEU A 31 13.61 -8.48 6.81
N LEU A 32 12.73 -7.47 6.82
CA LEU A 32 11.49 -7.52 6.04
C LEU A 32 11.76 -7.54 4.53
N TRP A 33 12.78 -6.81 4.06
CA TRP A 33 13.20 -6.88 2.66
C TRP A 33 13.66 -8.27 2.24
N GLY A 34 14.43 -8.95 3.09
CA GLY A 34 14.85 -10.34 2.85
C GLY A 34 13.66 -11.29 2.79
N GLU A 35 12.77 -11.23 3.80
CA GLU A 35 11.54 -12.04 3.86
C GLU A 35 10.67 -11.83 2.60
N LEU A 36 10.43 -10.56 2.24
CA LEU A 36 9.62 -10.22 1.10
C LEU A 36 10.26 -10.66 -0.22
N ALA A 37 11.56 -10.45 -0.41
CA ALA A 37 12.24 -10.82 -1.65
C ALA A 37 12.18 -12.33 -1.90
N ASP A 38 12.46 -13.13 -0.87
CA ASP A 38 12.41 -14.59 -0.95
C ASP A 38 10.99 -15.10 -1.20
N TRP A 39 10.00 -14.51 -0.51
CA TRP A 39 8.60 -14.88 -0.69
C TRP A 39 8.09 -14.50 -2.09
N VAL A 40 8.40 -13.30 -2.59
CA VAL A 40 8.00 -12.86 -3.94
C VAL A 40 8.67 -13.73 -5.01
N ALA A 41 9.94 -14.15 -4.83
CA ALA A 41 10.59 -15.07 -5.74
C ALA A 41 9.82 -16.40 -5.87
N GLN A 42 9.41 -16.98 -4.74
CA GLN A 42 8.61 -18.20 -4.72
C GLN A 42 7.21 -18.01 -5.33
N LEU A 43 6.55 -16.89 -5.03
CA LEU A 43 5.25 -16.56 -5.61
C LEU A 43 5.33 -16.45 -7.13
N ARG A 44 6.34 -15.72 -7.64
CA ARG A 44 6.56 -15.50 -9.07
C ARG A 44 6.81 -16.80 -9.81
N ASP A 45 7.60 -17.69 -9.24
CA ASP A 45 7.89 -19.00 -9.81
C ASP A 45 6.65 -19.91 -9.79
N ARG A 46 6.00 -20.07 -8.63
CA ARG A 46 4.85 -20.98 -8.48
C ARG A 46 3.65 -20.63 -9.36
N TYR A 47 3.38 -19.34 -9.54
CA TYR A 47 2.24 -18.86 -10.33
C TYR A 47 2.64 -18.31 -11.70
N GLN A 48 3.91 -18.45 -12.10
CA GLN A 48 4.43 -17.99 -13.40
C GLN A 48 4.10 -16.51 -13.68
N LEU A 49 4.33 -15.64 -12.69
CA LEU A 49 3.88 -14.24 -12.71
C LEU A 49 4.88 -13.27 -13.36
N GLY A 50 5.85 -13.74 -14.15
CA GLY A 50 6.94 -12.91 -14.68
C GLY A 50 6.48 -11.65 -15.43
N SER A 51 5.32 -11.70 -16.12
CA SER A 51 4.73 -10.57 -16.84
C SER A 51 3.85 -9.64 -15.98
N ARG A 52 3.42 -10.10 -14.79
CA ARG A 52 2.54 -9.35 -13.88
C ARG A 52 3.29 -8.79 -12.67
N VAL A 53 4.40 -9.44 -12.32
CA VAL A 53 5.36 -9.04 -11.28
C VAL A 53 6.75 -9.09 -11.92
N PRO A 54 7.19 -8.00 -12.58
CA PRO A 54 8.47 -7.96 -13.29
C PRO A 54 9.66 -8.06 -12.33
N PRO A 55 10.88 -8.39 -12.82
CA PRO A 55 12.07 -8.50 -11.95
C PRO A 55 12.40 -7.20 -11.20
N CYS A 56 11.98 -6.05 -11.72
CA CYS A 56 12.14 -4.75 -11.10
C CYS A 56 11.05 -4.36 -10.11
N TRP A 57 10.13 -5.27 -9.72
CA TRP A 57 8.99 -4.96 -8.83
C TRP A 57 9.36 -4.15 -7.58
N TRP A 58 10.55 -4.38 -7.01
CA TRP A 58 11.06 -3.72 -5.82
C TRP A 58 11.39 -2.24 -6.03
N CYS A 59 11.53 -1.79 -7.27
CA CYS A 59 11.68 -0.38 -7.61
C CYS A 59 10.35 0.38 -7.52
N HIS A 60 9.22 -0.31 -7.44
CA HIS A 60 7.89 0.28 -7.48
C HIS A 60 7.28 0.30 -6.07
N ASP A 61 7.39 1.42 -5.37
CA ASP A 61 6.89 1.59 -4.00
C ASP A 61 5.46 1.06 -3.76
N PRO A 62 4.44 1.38 -4.59
CA PRO A 62 3.09 0.85 -4.37
C PRO A 62 3.01 -0.68 -4.53
N VAL A 63 3.89 -1.27 -5.33
CA VAL A 63 3.95 -2.73 -5.51
C VAL A 63 4.58 -3.40 -4.29
N VAL A 64 5.58 -2.76 -3.68
CA VAL A 64 6.20 -3.24 -2.43
C VAL A 64 5.16 -3.31 -1.32
N GLU A 65 4.34 -2.27 -1.14
CA GLU A 65 3.28 -2.24 -0.13
C GLU A 65 2.24 -3.35 -0.35
N GLU A 66 1.71 -3.49 -1.57
CA GLU A 66 0.72 -4.51 -1.91
C GLU A 66 1.25 -5.94 -1.76
N LEU A 67 2.50 -6.20 -2.17
CA LEU A 67 3.12 -7.51 -2.00
C LEU A 67 3.43 -7.81 -0.52
N THR A 68 3.77 -6.80 0.28
CA THR A 68 3.95 -6.97 1.74
C THR A 68 2.64 -7.36 2.40
N ALA A 69 1.54 -6.67 2.08
CA ALA A 69 0.22 -7.01 2.58
C ALA A 69 -0.23 -8.41 2.13
N LEU A 70 0.03 -8.76 0.87
CA LEU A 70 -0.30 -10.09 0.35
C LEU A 70 0.52 -11.20 1.02
N MET A 71 1.81 -10.97 1.29
CA MET A 71 2.66 -11.89 2.06
C MET A 71 2.14 -12.08 3.49
N ALA A 72 1.67 -11.02 4.14
CA ALA A 72 1.06 -11.09 5.45
C ALA A 72 -0.22 -11.93 5.43
N ALA A 73 -1.09 -11.74 4.43
CA ALA A 73 -2.31 -12.53 4.25
C ALA A 73 -2.00 -14.01 3.97
N HIS A 74 -1.02 -14.30 3.11
CA HIS A 74 -0.53 -15.67 2.89
C HIS A 74 -0.04 -16.31 4.19
N THR A 75 0.77 -15.57 4.96
CA THR A 75 1.31 -16.05 6.22
C THR A 75 0.21 -16.39 7.20
N ALA A 76 -0.79 -15.51 7.36
CA ALA A 76 -1.94 -15.75 8.21
C ALA A 76 -2.77 -16.97 7.76
N ALA A 77 -2.85 -17.22 6.45
CA ALA A 77 -3.60 -18.34 5.91
C ALA A 77 -2.88 -19.69 6.12
N TYR A 78 -1.56 -19.72 5.91
CA TYR A 78 -0.76 -20.95 5.87
C TYR A 78 0.04 -21.25 7.14
N HIS A 79 0.20 -20.29 8.05
CA HIS A 79 0.90 -20.48 9.33
C HIS A 79 -0.10 -20.40 10.47
N VAL A 80 -0.39 -21.55 11.05
CA VAL A 80 -1.33 -21.70 12.18
C VAL A 80 -0.64 -22.32 13.37
N ALA A 81 -1.28 -22.17 14.53
CA ALA A 81 -0.89 -22.90 15.73
C ALA A 81 -0.91 -24.42 15.48
N PRO A 82 -0.02 -25.21 16.10
CA PRO A 82 0.12 -26.64 15.83
C PRO A 82 -1.19 -27.44 15.88
N GLU A 83 -2.09 -27.08 16.78
CA GLU A 83 -3.40 -27.70 16.99
C GLU A 83 -4.38 -27.49 15.83
N LEU A 84 -4.17 -26.49 14.97
CA LEU A 84 -5.01 -26.19 13.82
C LEU A 84 -4.44 -26.73 12.50
N ARG A 85 -3.26 -27.36 12.51
CA ARG A 85 -2.51 -27.75 11.30
C ARG A 85 -3.32 -28.64 10.35
N ASP A 86 -4.05 -29.60 10.91
CA ASP A 86 -4.81 -30.60 10.14
C ASP A 86 -6.30 -30.27 10.04
N VAL A 87 -6.70 -29.09 10.54
CA VAL A 87 -8.10 -28.63 10.50
C VAL A 87 -8.37 -27.98 9.13
N PRO A 88 -9.40 -28.42 8.38
CA PRO A 88 -9.81 -27.75 7.16
C PRO A 88 -10.27 -26.32 7.42
N ARG A 89 -9.79 -25.36 6.62
CA ARG A 89 -10.04 -23.93 6.80
C ARG A 89 -10.33 -23.25 5.46
N GLU A 90 -11.22 -22.27 5.50
CA GLU A 90 -11.70 -21.56 4.30
C GLU A 90 -10.71 -20.53 3.76
N ASP A 91 -9.82 -20.04 4.60
CA ASP A 91 -8.82 -19.02 4.26
C ASP A 91 -7.80 -19.49 3.22
N LEU A 92 -7.56 -20.80 3.13
CA LEU A 92 -6.77 -21.40 2.05
C LEU A 92 -7.44 -21.19 0.68
N ALA A 93 -8.77 -21.30 0.60
CA ALA A 93 -9.52 -21.02 -0.63
C ALA A 93 -9.69 -19.51 -0.86
N ALA A 94 -9.90 -18.74 0.21
CA ALA A 94 -9.96 -17.28 0.16
C ALA A 94 -8.64 -16.68 -0.33
N TRP A 95 -7.49 -17.27 0.01
CA TRP A 95 -6.18 -16.87 -0.50
C TRP A 95 -6.16 -16.78 -2.03
N HIS A 96 -6.70 -17.77 -2.73
CA HIS A 96 -6.70 -17.75 -4.19
C HIS A 96 -7.75 -16.79 -4.76
N THR A 97 -8.94 -16.74 -4.17
CA THR A 97 -10.10 -16.06 -4.77
C THR A 97 -10.26 -14.60 -4.35
N GLN A 98 -9.87 -14.26 -3.12
CA GLN A 98 -10.09 -12.95 -2.51
C GLN A 98 -8.80 -12.12 -2.42
N TRP A 99 -7.62 -12.76 -2.32
CA TRP A 99 -6.37 -12.05 -2.04
C TRP A 99 -5.40 -12.09 -3.21
N LEU A 100 -4.93 -13.28 -3.61
CA LEU A 100 -3.87 -13.43 -4.62
C LEU A 100 -4.24 -12.79 -5.96
N TRP A 101 -5.26 -13.30 -6.65
CA TRP A 101 -5.58 -12.83 -7.99
C TRP A 101 -6.05 -11.37 -8.00
N PRO A 102 -6.92 -10.92 -7.08
CA PRO A 102 -7.29 -9.51 -6.99
C PRO A 102 -6.10 -8.56 -6.76
N THR A 103 -5.12 -8.94 -5.93
CA THR A 103 -3.90 -8.13 -5.74
C THR A 103 -3.05 -8.13 -7.01
N VAL A 104 -2.78 -9.30 -7.61
CA VAL A 104 -1.98 -9.40 -8.85
C VAL A 104 -2.56 -8.56 -9.98
N GLU A 105 -3.88 -8.56 -10.15
CA GLU A 105 -4.56 -7.71 -11.14
C GLU A 105 -4.40 -6.23 -10.80
N ARG A 106 -4.56 -5.87 -9.52
CA ARG A 106 -4.38 -4.50 -9.04
C ARG A 106 -2.98 -3.97 -9.28
N LEU A 107 -1.92 -4.78 -9.13
CA LEU A 107 -0.53 -4.38 -9.37
C LEU A 107 -0.36 -3.77 -10.77
N THR A 108 -0.99 -4.36 -11.77
CA THR A 108 -0.91 -3.90 -13.17
C THR A 108 -1.65 -2.58 -13.43
N ARG A 109 -2.51 -2.14 -12.51
CA ARG A 109 -3.22 -0.85 -12.61
C ARG A 109 -2.55 0.26 -11.82
N ILE A 110 -2.02 -0.06 -10.64
CA ILE A 110 -1.45 0.93 -9.73
C ILE A 110 -0.01 1.31 -10.10
N SER A 111 0.62 0.48 -10.94
CA SER A 111 1.98 0.67 -11.39
C SER A 111 2.07 0.46 -12.89
N ASP A 112 2.69 1.42 -13.57
CA ASP A 112 2.97 1.30 -14.99
C ASP A 112 4.21 0.43 -15.22
N PHE A 113 3.99 -0.79 -15.74
CA PHE A 113 5.05 -1.71 -16.12
C PHE A 113 5.45 -1.61 -17.59
N SER A 114 4.81 -0.75 -18.40
CA SER A 114 5.06 -0.67 -19.85
C SER A 114 6.51 -0.33 -20.20
N GLY A 115 7.17 0.47 -19.35
CA GLY A 115 8.59 0.82 -19.48
C GLY A 115 9.56 -0.20 -18.86
N CYS A 116 9.08 -1.28 -18.25
CA CYS A 116 9.92 -2.27 -17.58
C CYS A 116 10.44 -3.32 -18.57
N GLN A 117 11.74 -3.54 -18.54
CA GLN A 117 12.46 -4.52 -19.36
C GLN A 117 13.15 -5.55 -18.44
N PRO A 118 13.53 -6.73 -18.96
CA PRO A 118 14.18 -7.76 -18.16
C PRO A 118 15.42 -7.29 -17.38
N HIS A 119 16.12 -6.26 -17.88
CA HIS A 119 17.38 -5.76 -17.31
C HIS A 119 17.37 -4.25 -17.06
N ALA A 120 16.22 -3.58 -17.20
CA ALA A 120 16.10 -2.15 -16.99
C ALA A 120 14.70 -1.78 -16.49
N CYS A 121 14.63 -0.91 -15.49
CA CYS A 121 13.37 -0.40 -14.96
C CYS A 121 13.13 1.03 -15.46
N GLY A 122 12.00 1.26 -16.13
CA GLY A 122 11.57 2.60 -16.55
C GLY A 122 10.74 3.35 -15.50
N TYR A 123 10.57 2.78 -14.30
CA TYR A 123 9.75 3.39 -13.25
C TYR A 123 10.38 4.67 -12.71
N ILE A 124 9.55 5.71 -12.57
CA ILE A 124 9.94 6.98 -11.96
C ILE A 124 8.91 7.28 -10.89
N HIS A 125 9.34 7.31 -9.63
CA HIS A 125 8.51 7.80 -8.53
C HIS A 125 8.17 9.27 -8.79
N ARG A 126 6.87 9.56 -8.90
CA ARG A 126 6.37 10.93 -9.04
C ARG A 126 5.75 11.36 -7.72
N PRO A 127 6.34 12.35 -7.03
CA PRO A 127 5.70 12.96 -5.87
C PRO A 127 4.30 13.45 -6.25
N GLN A 128 3.30 13.09 -5.44
CA GLN A 128 1.94 13.53 -5.69
C GLN A 128 1.79 14.96 -5.17
N PRO A 129 1.32 15.91 -6.01
CA PRO A 129 1.11 17.28 -5.56
C PRO A 129 -0.03 17.30 -4.53
N VAL A 130 0.19 18.05 -3.46
CA VAL A 130 -0.84 18.37 -2.48
C VAL A 130 -1.41 19.75 -2.82
N LEU A 131 -2.72 19.92 -2.71
CA LEU A 131 -3.34 21.23 -2.94
C LEU A 131 -2.80 22.24 -1.92
N PRO A 132 -2.46 23.47 -2.34
CA PRO A 132 -2.03 24.52 -1.43
C PRO A 132 -3.06 24.79 -0.34
N GLY A 133 -2.59 25.04 0.88
CA GLY A 133 -3.44 25.35 2.03
C GLY A 133 -3.84 24.15 2.90
N LEU A 134 -3.41 22.91 2.58
CA LEU A 134 -3.58 21.77 3.49
C LEU A 134 -2.90 22.02 4.84
N ASP A 135 -1.69 22.58 4.83
CA ASP A 135 -0.93 22.87 6.05
C ASP A 135 -1.68 23.84 6.98
N ALA A 136 -2.43 24.79 6.42
CA ALA A 136 -3.24 25.74 7.18
C ALA A 136 -4.39 25.07 7.95
N LEU A 137 -4.87 23.90 7.49
CA LEU A 137 -5.88 23.11 8.21
C LEU A 137 -5.26 22.32 9.37
N THR A 138 -3.99 21.94 9.26
CA THR A 138 -3.27 21.18 10.30
C THR A 138 -2.65 22.05 11.38
N ASP A 139 -2.43 23.33 11.10
CA ASP A 139 -1.85 24.30 12.03
C ASP A 139 -2.85 24.80 13.11
N GLY A 140 -4.04 24.20 13.20
CA GLY A 140 -5.04 24.50 14.24
C GLY A 140 -5.68 25.90 14.13
N SER A 141 -5.40 26.65 13.07
CA SER A 141 -5.98 27.97 12.84
C SER A 141 -7.34 27.83 12.15
N ALA A 142 -8.41 27.75 12.94
CA ALA A 142 -9.80 27.60 12.47
C ALA A 142 -10.31 28.73 11.55
N ASP A 143 -9.57 29.84 11.42
CA ASP A 143 -9.94 31.02 10.63
C ASP A 143 -9.65 30.91 9.12
N ALA A 144 -8.87 29.92 8.65
CA ALA A 144 -8.48 29.83 7.24
C ALA A 144 -9.47 29.06 6.33
N ALA A 145 -10.38 28.26 6.91
CA ALA A 145 -11.16 27.28 6.15
C ALA A 145 -12.27 27.87 5.25
N GLN A 146 -12.62 29.15 5.36
CA GLN A 146 -13.79 29.73 4.69
C GLN A 146 -13.50 30.45 3.37
N THR A 147 -12.24 30.63 2.95
CA THR A 147 -11.92 31.58 1.86
C THR A 147 -11.63 30.96 0.48
N HIS A 148 -11.48 29.63 0.34
CA HIS A 148 -10.91 29.06 -0.89
C HIS A 148 -11.88 28.35 -1.86
N PHE A 149 -13.16 28.24 -1.52
CA PHE A 149 -14.20 27.73 -2.44
C PHE A 149 -15.20 28.83 -2.82
N GLY A 150 -14.71 29.89 -3.46
CA GLY A 150 -15.56 30.85 -4.19
C GLY A 150 -15.79 30.41 -5.63
N PRO A 151 -16.97 30.65 -6.24
CA PRO A 151 -17.27 30.15 -7.58
C PRO A 151 -16.33 30.79 -8.61
N THR A 152 -15.68 29.96 -9.42
CA THR A 152 -14.96 30.42 -10.61
C THR A 152 -15.97 31.03 -11.59
N SER A 153 -16.09 32.35 -11.55
CA SER A 153 -16.87 33.10 -12.53
C SER A 153 -16.17 32.98 -13.88
N THR A 154 -16.59 32.00 -14.69
CA THR A 154 -16.23 31.94 -16.11
C THR A 154 -17.05 33.00 -16.83
N SER A 155 -16.50 34.21 -16.94
CA SER A 155 -17.00 35.21 -17.88
C SER A 155 -16.61 34.79 -19.29
N GLY A 156 -17.44 33.95 -19.89
CA GLY A 156 -17.32 33.51 -21.28
C GLY A 156 -17.74 34.64 -22.22
N GLN A 157 -16.77 35.43 -22.69
CA GLN A 157 -16.96 36.35 -23.81
C GLN A 157 -17.21 35.53 -25.09
N ARG A 158 -18.46 35.55 -25.59
CA ARG A 158 -18.80 35.00 -26.91
C ARG A 158 -18.21 35.90 -27.99
N ALA A 159 -17.13 35.47 -28.63
CA ALA A 159 -16.74 35.96 -29.94
C ALA A 159 -17.46 35.10 -31.00
N ALA A 160 -18.39 35.71 -31.73
CA ALA A 160 -18.97 35.13 -32.93
C ALA A 160 -17.95 35.26 -34.08
N GLY A 161 -17.55 34.12 -34.67
CA GLY A 161 -16.72 34.04 -35.86
C GLY A 161 -17.12 32.82 -36.69
N PRO A 162 -17.15 32.92 -38.04
CA PRO A 162 -17.92 32.03 -38.89
C PRO A 162 -17.20 30.69 -39.19
N PHE A 163 -18.00 29.63 -39.36
CA PHE A 163 -17.56 28.31 -39.81
C PHE A 163 -17.06 28.33 -41.27
N PRO A 164 -15.95 27.65 -41.59
CA PRO A 164 -15.58 27.32 -42.97
C PRO A 164 -16.18 25.97 -43.44
N PRO A 165 -16.19 25.69 -44.76
CA PRO A 165 -17.02 24.66 -45.41
C PRO A 165 -16.60 23.22 -45.14
#